data_AF-A0A4R8SC52-F1
#
_entry.id   AF-A0A4R8SC52-F1
#
_cell.length_a   1.000
_cell.length_b   1.000
_cell.length_c   1.000
_cell.angle_alpha   90.00
_cell.angle_beta   90.00
_cell.angle_gamma   90.00
#
_symmetry.space_group_name_H-M   'P 1'
#
loop_
_entity.id
_entity.type
_entity.pdbx_description
1 polymer ?
#
loop_
_entity_poly.entity_id
_entity_poly.type
_entity_poly.pdbx_seq_one_letter_code
_entity_poly.pdbx_strand_id
1 'polypeptide(L)' 'MSIRELLEERSQPQPKACTTCRWFATQSEDEQAAAKEWFDAGFSMEELWRGIRKLGYPLAVDALRNHFRICS' A
#
# COMPACT_ATOMS: atom_id res chain seq x y z
N MET A 1 26.04 -13.31 1.68
CA MET A 1 24.89 -13.21 2.60
C MET A 1 24.13 -14.54 2.54
N SER A 2 24.00 -15.21 3.67
CA SER A 2 23.32 -16.48 3.85
C SER A 2 21.85 -16.28 4.21
N ILE A 3 21.03 -17.31 3.99
CA ILE A 3 19.60 -17.29 4.35
C ILE A 3 19.38 -17.07 5.86
N ARG A 4 20.33 -17.49 6.72
CA ARG A 4 20.27 -17.27 8.18
C ARG A 4 20.40 -15.80 8.54
N GLU A 5 21.33 -15.09 7.89
CA GLU A 5 21.53 -13.65 8.11
C GLU A 5 20.28 -12.86 7.69
N LEU A 6 19.62 -13.25 6.58
CA LEU A 6 18.35 -12.65 6.15
C LEU A 6 17.17 -12.88 7.13
N LEU A 7 17.18 -14.00 7.86
CA LEU A 7 16.15 -14.32 8.86
C LEU A 7 16.36 -13.50 10.14
N GLU A 8 17.60 -13.35 10.60
CA GLU A 8 17.94 -12.49 11.73
C GLU A 8 17.61 -11.02 11.45
N GLU A 9 17.92 -10.50 10.25
CA GLU A 9 17.53 -9.16 9.85
C GLU A 9 16.01 -8.99 9.77
N ARG A 10 15.27 -9.99 9.27
CA ARG A 10 13.81 -9.96 9.23
C ARG A 10 13.14 -10.07 10.60
N SER A 11 13.83 -10.60 11.61
CA SER A 11 13.32 -10.72 12.97
C SER A 11 13.30 -9.40 13.73
N GLN A 12 14.00 -8.38 13.22
CA GLN A 12 13.93 -7.03 13.78
C GLN A 12 12.58 -6.37 13.46
N PRO A 13 12.04 -5.54 14.37
CA PRO A 13 10.79 -4.82 14.14
C PRO A 13 10.95 -3.87 12.95
N GLN A 14 10.47 -4.29 11.79
CA GLN A 14 10.49 -3.47 10.60
C GLN A 14 9.45 -2.34 10.70
N PRO A 15 9.72 -1.14 10.17
CA PRO A 15 8.74 -0.07 10.13
C PRO A 15 7.44 -0.59 9.48
N LYS A 16 6.32 -0.47 10.20
CA LYS A 16 4.99 -1.01 9.85
C LYS A 16 4.39 -0.45 8.56
N ALA A 17 5.08 0.46 7.86
CA ALA A 17 4.59 1.08 6.65
C ALA A 17 4.84 0.16 5.45
N CYS A 18 3.78 -0.45 4.93
CA CYS A 18 3.87 -1.22 3.70
C CYS A 18 4.26 -0.32 2.52
N THR A 19 4.70 -0.91 1.40
CA THR A 19 5.10 -0.13 0.22
C THR A 19 3.96 0.75 -0.31
N THR A 20 2.70 0.36 -0.12
CA THR A 20 1.53 1.20 -0.43
C THR A 20 1.43 2.41 0.51
N CYS A 21 1.65 2.27 1.82
CA CYS A 21 1.73 3.41 2.75
C CYS A 21 2.81 4.40 2.32
N ARG A 22 3.98 3.88 1.92
CA ARG A 22 5.09 4.71 1.46
C ARG A 22 4.75 5.48 0.18
N TRP A 23 4.02 4.87 -0.74
CA TRP A 23 3.55 5.55 -1.94
C TRP A 23 2.47 6.59 -1.64
N PHE A 24 1.49 6.27 -0.79
CA PHE A 24 0.47 7.24 -0.38
C PHE A 24 1.07 8.44 0.34
N ALA A 25 2.12 8.25 1.13
CA ALA A 25 2.85 9.34 1.80
C ALA A 25 3.51 10.33 0.83
N THR A 26 3.66 9.98 -0.46
CA THR A 26 4.13 10.92 -1.49
C THR A 26 3.00 11.57 -2.28
N GLN A 27 1.74 11.20 -2.02
CA GLN A 27 0.55 11.81 -2.62
C GLN A 27 0.01 12.94 -1.75
N SER A 28 -0.80 13.82 -2.32
CA SER A 28 -1.48 14.86 -1.54
C SER A 28 -2.45 14.25 -0.51
N GLU A 29 -2.74 15.01 0.55
CA GLU A 29 -3.73 14.61 1.56
C GLU A 29 -5.11 14.36 0.92
N ASP A 30 -5.48 15.16 -0.09
CA ASP A 30 -6.74 14.99 -0.85
C ASP A 30 -6.80 13.64 -1.57
N GLU A 31 -5.72 13.21 -2.24
CA GLU A 31 -5.67 11.92 -2.94
C GLU A 31 -5.70 10.73 -1.97
N GLN A 32 -5.05 10.88 -0.80
CA GLN A 32 -5.10 9.88 0.25
C GLN A 32 -6.53 9.76 0.82
N ALA A 33 -7.19 10.89 1.08
CA ALA A 33 -8.57 10.92 1.56
C ALA A 33 -9.53 10.33 0.52
N ALA A 34 -9.43 10.73 -0.75
CA ALA A 34 -10.28 10.21 -1.83
C ALA A 34 -10.13 8.69 -2.01
N ALA A 35 -8.91 8.15 -1.92
CA ALA A 35 -8.69 6.72 -2.01
C ALA A 35 -9.29 5.96 -0.81
N LYS A 36 -9.26 6.55 0.39
CA LYS A 36 -9.90 5.99 1.58
C LYS A 36 -11.42 6.06 1.49
N GLU A 37 -11.99 7.19 1.08
CA GLU A 37 -13.43 7.35 0.84
C GLU A 37 -13.94 6.36 -0.21
N TRP A 38 -13.18 6.13 -1.28
CA TRP A 38 -13.50 5.13 -2.30
C TRP A 38 -13.61 3.72 -1.72
N PHE A 39 -12.66 3.36 -0.85
CA PHE A 39 -12.67 2.07 -0.17
C PHE A 39 -13.83 1.95 0.83
N ASP A 40 -14.06 2.97 1.66
CA ASP A 40 -15.10 2.99 2.68
C ASP A 40 -16.52 2.98 2.05
N ALA A 41 -16.68 3.56 0.86
CA ALA A 41 -17.91 3.48 0.07
C ALA A 41 -18.16 2.09 -0.55
N GLY A 42 -17.20 1.15 -0.43
CA GLY A 42 -17.32 -0.21 -0.93
C GLY A 42 -17.19 -0.34 -2.46
N PHE A 43 -16.58 0.64 -3.13
CA PHE A 43 -16.37 0.60 -4.57
C PHE A 43 -15.28 -0.40 -4.97
N SER A 44 -15.18 -0.68 -6.27
CA SER A 44 -14.22 -1.65 -6.80
C SER A 44 -12.78 -1.22 -6.56
N MET A 45 -12.03 -2.07 -5.85
CA MET A 45 -10.59 -1.89 -5.65
C MET A 45 -9.78 -2.00 -6.94
N GLU A 46 -10.29 -2.75 -7.92
CA GLU A 46 -9.59 -2.88 -9.20
C GLU A 46 -9.71 -1.60 -10.03
N GLU A 47 -10.84 -0.90 -9.94
CA GLU A 47 -11.02 0.40 -10.60
C GLU A 47 -10.15 1.47 -9.96
N LEU A 48 -10.13 1.54 -8.62
CA LEU A 48 -9.21 2.41 -7.90
C LEU A 48 -7.75 2.15 -8.30
N TRP A 49 -7.35 0.87 -8.30
CA TRP A 49 -6.00 0.48 -8.71
C TRP A 49 -5.66 0.92 -10.14
N ARG A 50 -6.58 0.75 -11.10
CA ARG A 50 -6.37 1.22 -12.48
C ARG A 50 -6.19 2.73 -12.54
N GLY A 51 -6.92 3.48 -11.72
CA GLY A 51 -6.78 4.93 -11.57
C GLY A 51 -5.40 5.30 -11.03
N ILE A 52 -5.05 4.84 -9.84
CA ILE A 52 -3.77 5.19 -9.19
C ILE A 52 -2.55 4.62 -9.93
N ARG A 53 -2.70 3.53 -10.68
CA ARG A 53 -1.63 2.99 -11.53
C ARG A 53 -1.25 3.97 -12.65
N LYS A 54 -2.21 4.74 -13.18
CA LYS A 54 -1.92 5.83 -14.13
C LYS A 54 -1.15 6.97 -13.47
N LEU A 55 -1.32 7.16 -12.16
CA LEU A 55 -0.59 8.12 -11.33
C LEU A 55 0.80 7.60 -10.89
N GLY A 56 1.21 6.42 -11.36
CA GLY A 56 2.54 5.87 -11.08
C GLY A 56 2.60 4.92 -9.87
N TYR A 57 1.47 4.40 -9.39
CA TYR A 57 1.48 3.36 -8.34
C TYR A 57 2.26 2.11 -8.82
N PRO A 58 3.31 1.67 -8.08
CA PRO A 58 4.26 0.69 -8.58
C PRO A 58 3.87 -0.78 -8.32
N LEU A 59 2.76 -1.04 -7.62
CA LEU A 59 2.41 -2.39 -7.16
C LEU A 59 1.13 -2.95 -7.81
N ALA A 60 0.93 -4.25 -7.63
CA ALA A 60 -0.29 -4.95 -8.04
C ALA A 60 -1.50 -4.58 -7.16
N VAL A 61 -2.71 -4.82 -7.67
CA VAL A 61 -3.97 -4.56 -6.97
C VAL A 61 -4.05 -5.26 -5.61
N ASP A 62 -3.45 -6.44 -5.45
CA ASP A 62 -3.48 -7.16 -4.17
C ASP A 62 -2.67 -6.47 -3.07
N ALA A 63 -1.60 -5.75 -3.43
CA ALA A 63 -0.85 -4.94 -2.47
C ALA A 63 -1.69 -3.73 -1.99
N LEU A 64 -2.52 -3.19 -2.87
CA LEU A 64 -3.47 -2.12 -2.54
C LEU A 64 -4.58 -2.65 -1.62
N ARG A 65 -5.21 -3.78 -1.96
CA ARG A 65 -6.21 -4.44 -1.10
C ARG A 65 -5.65 -4.76 0.28
N ASN A 66 -4.44 -5.32 0.34
CA ASN A 66 -3.83 -5.70 1.61
C ASN A 66 -3.50 -4.46 2.48
N HIS A 67 -3.15 -3.33 1.85
CA HIS A 67 -2.99 -2.06 2.55
C HIS A 67 -4.29 -1.61 3.23
N PHE A 68 -5.41 -1.57 2.50
CA PHE A 68 -6.72 -1.22 3.08
C PHE A 68 -7.28 -2.26 4.06
N ARG A 69 -6.68 -3.45 4.15
CA ARG A 69 -7.08 -4.47 5.13
C ARG A 69 -6.25 -4.43 6.41
N ILE A 70 -4.99 -4.01 6.33
CA ILE A 70 -4.01 -4.14 7.43
C ILE A 70 -3.54 -2.78 7.96
N CYS A 71 -3.50 -1.76 7.10
CA CYS A 71 -2.82 -0.49 7.38
C CYS A 71 -3.74 0.73 7.49
N SER A 72 -4.98 0.65 7.02
CA SER A 72 -5.93 1.78 6.89
C SER A 72 -6.84 2.02 8.08
#